data_AF-A0A9X4HLT5-F1
#
_entry.id   AF-A0A9X4HLT5-F1
#
_cell.length_a   1.000
_cell.length_b   1.000
_cell.length_c   1.000
_cell.angle_alpha   90.00
_cell.angle_beta   90.00
_cell.angle_gamma   90.00
#
_symmetry.space_group_name_H-M   'P 1'
#
loop_
_entity.id
_entity.type
_entity.pdbx_description
1 polymer ?
#
loop_
_entity_poly.entity_id
_entity_poly.type
_entity_poly.pdbx_seq_one_letter_code
_entity_poly.pdbx_strand_id
1 'polypeptide(L)' 'MEDPGSAEFTEMKRTMRKNTLGRPVDTICGRVKGGSASGGETAERPFLYLVKEDEAYVVDGKSGSAASTAYRNICN' A
#
# COMPACT_ATOMS: atom_id res chain seq x y z
N MET A 1 -7.05 23.61 -11.02
CA MET A 1 -7.94 22.52 -11.45
C MET A 1 -7.45 21.30 -10.69
N GLU A 2 -8.02 21.05 -9.51
CA GLU A 2 -7.70 19.84 -8.74
C GLU A 2 -8.51 18.69 -9.35
N ASP A 3 -7.81 17.68 -9.84
CA ASP A 3 -8.40 16.54 -10.54
C ASP A 3 -9.26 15.73 -9.54
N PRO A 4 -10.59 15.69 -9.70
CA PRO A 4 -11.49 14.99 -8.79
C PRO A 4 -11.36 13.48 -9.01
N GLY A 5 -10.32 12.89 -8.43
CA GLY A 5 -10.00 11.47 -8.56
C GLY A 5 -8.51 11.13 -8.61
N SER A 6 -7.61 12.10 -8.38
CA SER A 6 -6.17 11.79 -8.31
C SER A 6 -5.86 10.94 -7.07
N ALA A 7 -4.98 9.96 -7.24
CA ALA A 7 -4.38 9.23 -6.14
C ALA A 7 -2.86 9.36 -6.25
N GLU A 8 -2.23 9.82 -5.17
CA GLU A 8 -0.78 9.99 -5.12
C GLU A 8 -0.16 8.88 -4.29
N PHE A 9 0.88 8.25 -4.83
CA PHE A 9 1.67 7.27 -4.10
C PHE A 9 2.87 7.97 -3.44
N THR A 10 2.96 7.87 -2.12
CA THR A 10 4.01 8.48 -1.30
C THR A 10 4.83 7.39 -0.61
N GLU A 11 6.04 7.74 -0.16
CA GLU A 11 6.93 6.86 0.62
C GLU A 11 7.25 5.50 -0.03
N MET A 12 7.27 5.43 -1.37
CA MET A 12 7.52 4.19 -2.10
C MET A 12 8.94 3.68 -1.87
N LYS A 13 9.06 2.53 -1.20
CA LYS A 13 10.31 1.83 -0.94
C LYS A 13 10.21 0.39 -1.43
N ARG A 14 11.04 0.03 -2.40
CA ARG A 14 11.23 -1.37 -2.80
C ARG A 14 12.07 -2.11 -1.77
N THR A 15 11.62 -3.29 -1.39
CA THR A 15 12.25 -4.15 -0.39
C THR A 15 12.12 -5.60 -0.80
N MET A 16 13.10 -6.42 -0.41
CA MET A 16 13.05 -7.87 -0.57
C MET A 16 13.04 -8.50 0.82
N ARG A 17 11.86 -8.94 1.28
CA ARG A 17 11.69 -9.53 2.61
C ARG A 17 11.07 -10.92 2.52
N LYS A 18 11.17 -11.70 3.60
CA LYS A 18 10.46 -12.97 3.71
C LYS A 18 9.01 -12.71 4.09
N ASN A 19 8.07 -13.34 3.38
CA ASN A 19 6.67 -13.34 3.78
C ASN A 19 6.43 -14.28 4.98
N THR A 20 5.18 -14.42 5.42
CA THR A 20 4.77 -15.30 6.53
C THR A 20 5.10 -16.79 6.30
N LEU A 21 5.31 -17.20 5.04
CA LEU A 21 5.71 -18.55 4.66
C LEU A 21 7.24 -18.71 4.55
N GLY A 22 8.02 -17.70 4.96
CA GLY A 22 9.48 -17.70 4.89
C GLY A 22 10.06 -17.51 3.48
N ARG A 23 9.21 -17.23 2.48
CA ARG A 23 9.63 -17.08 1.08
C ARG A 23 10.03 -15.64 0.80
N PRO A 24 11.16 -15.39 0.11
CA PRO A 24 11.55 -14.04 -0.29
C PRO A 24 10.56 -13.50 -1.34
N VAL A 25 9.94 -12.37 -1.01
CA VAL A 25 9.04 -11.61 -1.87
C VAL A 25 9.66 -10.25 -2.16
N ASP A 26 9.60 -9.88 -3.43
CA ASP A 26 10.00 -8.55 -3.92
C ASP A 26 8.75 -7.67 -3.85
N THR A 27 8.82 -6.62 -3.05
CA THR A 27 7.65 -5.83 -2.68
C THR A 27 7.98 -4.35 -2.67
N ILE A 28 7.09 -3.53 -3.19
CA ILE A 28 7.13 -2.07 -3.02
C ILE A 28 6.13 -1.72 -1.94
N CYS A 29 6.63 -1.12 -0.87
CA CYS A 29 5.83 -0.64 0.26
C CYS A 29 5.69 0.87 0.14
N GLY A 30 4.55 1.42 0.51
CA GLY A 30 4.38 2.87 0.60
C GLY A 30 3.01 3.25 1.12
N ARG A 31 2.59 4.46 0.79
CA ARG A 31 1.26 4.98 1.10
C ARG A 31 0.58 5.52 -0.14
N VAL A 32 -0.74 5.50 -0.12
CA VAL A 32 -1.58 6.11 -1.14
C VAL A 32 -2.47 7.15 -0.49
N LYS A 33 -2.47 8.34 -1.06
CA LYS A 33 -3.32 9.46 -0.67
C LYS A 33 -4.34 9.68 -1.78
N GLY A 34 -5.64 9.55 -1.46
CA GLY A 34 -6.70 9.90 -2.40
C GLY A 34 -7.02 11.39 -2.34
N GLY A 35 -7.13 12.04 -3.50
CA GLY A 35 -7.79 13.32 -3.64
C GLY A 35 -9.30 13.10 -3.58
N SER A 36 -9.99 13.73 -2.64
CA SER A 36 -11.45 13.82 -2.72
C SER A 36 -11.82 15.01 -3.62
N ALA A 37 -12.86 14.86 -4.42
CA ALA A 37 -13.41 15.93 -5.27
C ALA A 37 -13.87 17.17 -4.47
N SER A 38 -13.92 17.08 -3.14
CA SER A 38 -14.38 18.11 -2.21
C SER A 38 -13.25 18.79 -1.43
N GLY A 39 -11.98 18.62 -1.83
CA GLY A 39 -10.83 19.27 -1.19
C GLY A 39 -10.49 18.76 0.21
N GLY A 40 -11.11 17.66 0.66
CA GLY A 40 -10.73 16.97 1.88
C GLY A 40 -9.59 15.99 1.61
N GLU A 41 -8.46 16.15 2.29
CA GLU A 41 -7.40 15.14 2.28
C GLU A 41 -7.99 13.81 2.78
N THR A 42 -8.02 12.78 1.93
CA THR A 42 -8.29 11.43 2.46
C THR A 42 -7.05 10.96 3.18
N ALA A 43 -7.23 10.37 4.37
CA ALA A 43 -6.13 9.87 5.18
C ALA A 43 -5.24 8.93 4.35
N GLU A 44 -3.92 9.11 4.44
CA GLU A 44 -2.96 8.24 3.76
C GLU A 44 -3.16 6.79 4.18
N ARG A 45 -3.31 5.90 3.20
CA ARG A 45 -3.48 4.47 3.42
C ARG A 45 -2.22 3.72 3.06
N PRO A 46 -1.72 2.82 3.92
CA PRO A 46 -0.63 1.94 3.54
C PRO A 46 -1.00 1.12 2.30
N PHE A 47 -0.02 0.88 1.42
CA PHE A 47 -0.17 -0.08 0.33
C PHE A 47 1.09 -0.93 0.21
N LEU A 48 0.91 -2.14 -0.32
CA LEU A 48 2.02 -2.96 -0.78
C LEU A 48 1.75 -3.43 -2.21
N TYR A 49 2.81 -3.53 -2.99
CA TYR A 49 2.78 -4.04 -4.35
C TYR A 49 3.75 -5.21 -4.47
N LEU A 50 3.23 -6.37 -4.86
CA LEU A 50 3.99 -7.60 -5.06
C LEU A 50 4.52 -7.63 -6.49
N VAL A 51 5.83 -7.46 -6.66
CA VAL A 51 6.44 -7.22 -7.97
C VAL A 51 6.36 -8.44 -8.90
N LYS A 52 6.44 -9.65 -8.35
CA LYS A 52 6.40 -10.87 -9.17
C LYS A 52 4.98 -11.23 -9.57
N GLU A 53 4.03 -10.92 -8.71
CA GLU A 53 2.61 -11.23 -8.86
C GLU A 53 1.87 -10.14 -9.64
N ASP A 54 2.47 -8.95 -9.81
CA ASP A 54 1.85 -7.78 -10.46
C ASP A 54 0.56 -7.33 -9.75
N GLU A 55 0.53 -7.48 -8.42
CA GLU A 55 -0.65 -7.22 -7.58
C GLU A 55 -0.40 -6.10 -6.57
N ALA A 56 -1.36 -5.18 -6.44
CA ALA A 56 -1.34 -4.10 -5.46
C ALA A 56 -2.46 -4.26 -4.43
N TYR A 57 -2.14 -4.06 -3.16
CA TYR A 57 -3.08 -4.13 -2.05
C TYR A 57 -3.06 -2.83 -1.25
N VAL A 58 -4.21 -2.16 -1.14
CA VAL A 58 -4.40 -0.99 -0.28
C VAL A 58 -5.00 -1.43 1.05
N VAL A 59 -4.39 -1.02 2.15
CA VAL A 59 -4.84 -1.35 3.50
C VAL A 59 -5.96 -0.39 3.90
N ASP A 60 -7.19 -0.90 3.93
CA ASP A 60 -8.43 -0.16 4.19
C ASP A 60 -8.73 0.07 5.68
N GLY A 61 -7.74 -0.10 6.56
CA GLY A 61 -7.87 0.15 8.00
C GLY A 61 -8.65 -0.93 8.79
N LYS A 62 -9.25 -1.91 8.11
CA LYS A 62 -9.79 -3.11 8.77
C LYS A 62 -8.65 -3.95 9.34
N SER A 63 -8.53 -3.94 10.65
CA SER A 63 -7.61 -4.79 11.40
C SER A 63 -7.87 -6.27 11.08
N GLY A 64 -6.83 -6.97 10.61
CA GLY A 64 -6.89 -8.41 10.33
C GLY A 64 -7.14 -8.79 8.87
N SER A 65 -7.27 -7.84 7.94
CA SER A 65 -7.28 -8.17 6.51
C SER A 65 -5.95 -8.79 6.06
N ALA A 66 -5.97 -9.63 5.02
CA ALA A 66 -4.76 -10.21 4.45
C ALA A 66 -3.74 -9.13 4.05
N ALA A 67 -4.21 -8.02 3.46
CA ALA A 67 -3.40 -6.85 3.11
C ALA A 67 -2.75 -6.21 4.35
N SER A 68 -3.51 -6.00 5.45
CA SER A 68 -2.97 -5.43 6.69
C SER A 68 -1.90 -6.32 7.33
N THR A 69 -2.10 -7.63 7.30
CA THR A 69 -1.15 -8.62 7.82
C THR A 69 0.10 -8.69 6.95
N ALA A 70 -0.05 -8.70 5.64
CA ALA A 70 1.07 -8.69 4.70
C ALA A 70 1.90 -7.41 4.85
N TYR A 71 1.26 -6.25 4.90
CA TYR A 71 1.95 -4.97 5.08
C TYR A 71 2.75 -4.95 6.39
N ARG A 72 2.16 -5.37 7.51
CA ARG A 72 2.87 -5.42 8.80
C ARG A 72 4.08 -6.35 8.82
N ASN A 73 4.04 -7.46 8.10
CA ASN A 73 5.13 -8.44 8.10
C ASN A 73 6.24 -8.12 7.09
N ILE A 74 5.88 -7.49 5.96
CA ILE A 74 6.80 -7.25 4.83
C ILE A 74 7.35 -5.81 4.85
N CYS A 75 6.52 -4.83 5.22
CA CYS A 75 6.81 -3.40 5.08
C CYS A 75 7.22 -2.69 6.38
N ASN A 76 7.27 -3.41 7.51
CA ASN A 76 7.67 -2.88 8.82
C ASN A 76 9.17 -3.06 9.06
#